data_AF-A0A2H5XQZ8-F1
#
_entry.id   AF-A0A2H5XQZ8-F1
#
_cell.length_a   1.000
_cell.length_b   1.000
_cell.length_c   1.000
_cell.angle_alpha   90.00
_cell.angle_beta   90.00
_cell.angle_gamma   90.00
#
_symmetry.space_group_name_H-M   'P 1'
#
loop_
_entity.id
_entity.type
_entity.pdbx_description
1 polymer ?
#
loop_
_entity_poly.entity_id
_entity_poly.type
_entity_poly.pdbx_seq_one_letter_code
_entity_poly.pdbx_strand_id
1 'polypeptide(L)'
;MIFGNLFFKTKEQKNGKIEKEKSFQTKLKEDEKISKIISGEKSMQEFEQKEVTLFYVEELHKEQVRVKHLQELAKYQLPIKAKIPGDERSYFTVIEKVVSIKGEYAVLVKEFENPKYKESLKPGTVVSFEYSDTAGKYSFDARYKGVYKTSLVFSFPQKIERKSGRSAYRVKVDPNEPIDVIIELKDGITFQGRIFDINEYGAGIDVEIPKDKVKMLELVKLAFRVPTKEGQKKHEWAMVSAKGEIRFIGDSEQKKTRLGIQFTEISDDDRKNIREYWLMRQRQELRRKLEYES
;
A
#
# COMPACT_ATOMS: atom_id res chain seq x y z
N MET A 1 -69.60 -22.65 -16.80
CA MET A 1 -69.92 -21.22 -16.55
C MET A 1 -70.55 -21.14 -15.17
N ILE A 2 -70.23 -20.13 -14.36
CA ILE A 2 -70.77 -19.98 -12.99
C ILE A 2 -71.43 -18.60 -12.90
N PHE A 3 -72.63 -18.54 -12.30
CA PHE A 3 -73.46 -17.33 -12.21
C PHE A 3 -73.61 -16.86 -10.75
N GLY A 4 -73.53 -15.53 -10.57
CA GLY A 4 -74.44 -14.72 -9.76
C GLY A 4 -74.57 -14.96 -8.24
N ASN A 5 -74.09 -14.00 -7.46
CA ASN A 5 -74.90 -13.21 -6.49
C ASN A 5 -74.04 -12.13 -5.78
N LEU A 6 -74.57 -11.26 -4.91
CA LEU A 6 -75.52 -10.14 -5.13
C LEU A 6 -75.59 -9.34 -3.79
N PHE A 7 -75.59 -7.99 -3.83
CA PHE A 7 -75.72 -7.09 -2.65
C PHE A 7 -74.55 -7.16 -1.61
N PHE A 8 -74.31 -6.18 -0.71
CA PHE A 8 -75.18 -5.14 -0.12
C PHE A 8 -74.55 -3.72 -0.03
N LYS A 9 -75.37 -2.73 0.38
CA LYS A 9 -75.02 -1.34 0.74
C LYS A 9 -74.96 -1.18 2.29
N THR A 10 -74.52 -0.11 2.96
CA THR A 10 -74.05 1.25 2.56
C THR A 10 -72.82 1.60 3.45
N LYS A 11 -72.53 2.75 4.10
CA LYS A 11 -73.10 4.12 4.25
C LYS A 11 -71.97 5.12 4.61
N GLU A 12 -72.23 6.42 4.48
CA GLU A 12 -71.37 7.50 5.01
C GLU A 12 -71.57 7.73 6.52
N GLN A 13 -70.57 8.29 7.22
CA GLN A 13 -70.62 9.70 7.66
C GLN A 13 -69.27 10.25 8.16
N LYS A 14 -69.24 11.56 8.50
CA LYS A 14 -68.03 12.39 8.69
C LYS A 14 -67.64 12.57 10.16
N ASN A 15 -66.39 13.01 10.35
CA ASN A 15 -65.74 13.72 11.50
C ASN A 15 -64.50 12.94 12.00
N GLY A 16 -63.40 13.59 12.38
CA GLY A 16 -63.05 15.01 12.37
C GLY A 16 -61.54 15.20 12.60
N LYS A 17 -61.00 16.43 12.50
CA LYS A 17 -59.57 16.68 12.75
C LYS A 17 -59.19 16.35 14.20
N ILE A 18 -58.13 15.55 14.40
CA ILE A 18 -57.01 15.69 15.38
C ILE A 18 -56.17 14.40 15.27
N GLU A 19 -55.13 14.37 14.42
CA GLU A 19 -54.09 13.31 14.49
C GLU A 19 -52.79 13.56 13.68
N LYS A 20 -52.63 14.68 12.95
CA LYS A 20 -51.49 14.89 12.05
C LYS A 20 -50.18 15.39 12.69
N GLU A 21 -50.16 15.73 13.98
CA GLU A 21 -48.98 16.33 14.63
C GLU A 21 -48.10 15.32 15.38
N LYS A 22 -48.66 14.17 15.82
CA LYS A 22 -47.86 13.11 16.48
C LYS A 22 -47.01 12.28 15.52
N SER A 23 -47.36 12.22 14.23
CA SER A 23 -46.61 11.45 13.22
C SER A 23 -45.37 12.16 12.66
N PHE A 24 -45.21 13.47 12.88
CA PHE A 24 -44.02 14.22 12.46
C PHE A 24 -42.89 14.18 13.50
N GLN A 25 -43.22 14.20 14.79
CA GLN A 25 -42.21 14.14 15.86
C GLN A 25 -41.57 12.75 16.03
N THR A 26 -42.24 11.67 15.63
CA THR A 26 -41.63 10.34 15.55
C THR A 26 -40.64 10.25 14.40
N LYS A 27 -41.02 10.68 13.18
CA LYS A 27 -40.12 10.68 12.02
C LYS A 27 -38.84 11.47 12.27
N LEU A 28 -38.93 12.69 12.80
CA LEU A 28 -37.75 13.50 13.12
C LEU A 28 -36.76 12.80 14.08
N LYS A 29 -37.24 11.92 14.99
CA LYS A 29 -36.39 11.12 15.90
C LYS A 29 -35.89 9.80 15.30
N GLU A 30 -36.48 9.33 14.20
CA GLU A 30 -35.92 8.25 13.40
C GLU A 30 -34.87 8.79 12.43
N ASP A 31 -35.10 9.96 11.82
CA ASP A 31 -34.13 10.67 10.99
C ASP A 31 -32.87 11.10 11.80
N GLU A 32 -33.02 11.51 13.08
CA GLU A 32 -31.88 11.72 14.00
C GLU A 32 -31.11 10.44 14.39
N LYS A 33 -31.73 9.25 14.25
CA LYS A 33 -31.02 7.97 14.41
C LYS A 33 -30.35 7.54 13.11
N ILE A 34 -31.00 7.77 11.97
CA ILE A 34 -30.45 7.46 10.64
C ILE A 34 -29.26 8.38 10.32
N SER A 35 -29.29 9.66 10.68
CA SER A 35 -28.14 10.57 10.52
C SER A 35 -26.93 10.19 11.38
N LYS A 36 -27.11 9.41 12.46
CA LYS A 36 -26.02 8.78 13.22
C LYS A 36 -25.52 7.46 12.63
N ILE A 37 -26.26 6.84 11.71
CA ILE A 37 -25.82 5.69 10.92
C ILE A 37 -25.08 6.16 9.66
N ILE A 38 -25.51 7.28 9.06
CA ILE A 38 -24.79 8.00 7.97
C ILE A 38 -23.63 8.83 8.54
N SER A 39 -22.83 8.21 9.41
CA SER A 39 -21.45 8.63 9.74
C SER A 39 -20.43 7.52 9.45
N GLY A 40 -20.88 6.44 8.77
CA GLY A 40 -20.13 5.22 8.50
C GLY A 40 -19.16 5.25 7.32
N GLU A 41 -19.15 6.27 6.45
CA GLU A 41 -18.26 6.31 5.27
C GLU A 41 -16.76 6.26 5.61
N LYS A 42 -16.40 6.56 6.86
CA LYS A 42 -15.05 6.34 7.41
C LYS A 42 -14.60 4.87 7.45
N SER A 43 -15.50 3.90 7.28
CA SER A 43 -15.14 2.48 7.27
C SER A 43 -14.78 1.99 5.86
N MET A 44 -15.68 2.01 4.88
CA MET A 44 -15.62 1.14 3.69
C MET A 44 -14.24 1.02 3.03
N GLN A 45 -13.60 2.11 2.57
CA GLN A 45 -12.29 1.99 1.92
C GLN A 45 -11.13 1.60 2.87
N GLU A 46 -11.21 1.96 4.15
CA GLU A 46 -10.27 1.45 5.16
C GLU A 46 -10.53 -0.01 5.52
N PHE A 47 -11.80 -0.44 5.45
CA PHE A 47 -12.25 -1.79 5.75
C PHE A 47 -11.88 -2.71 4.60
N GLU A 48 -12.20 -2.35 3.35
CA GLU A 48 -11.75 -3.02 2.12
C GLU A 48 -10.23 -3.12 2.05
N GLN A 49 -9.47 -2.05 2.33
CA GLN A 49 -8.01 -2.15 2.33
C GLN A 49 -7.47 -3.01 3.49
N LYS A 50 -8.10 -2.98 4.67
CA LYS A 50 -7.75 -3.89 5.78
C LYS A 50 -8.10 -5.34 5.45
N GLU A 51 -9.29 -5.62 4.94
CA GLU A 51 -9.77 -6.95 4.57
C GLU A 51 -8.99 -7.53 3.39
N VAL A 52 -8.79 -6.80 2.29
CA VAL A 52 -7.95 -7.27 1.16
C VAL A 52 -6.54 -7.57 1.63
N THR A 53 -5.96 -6.76 2.53
CA THR A 53 -4.61 -7.03 3.05
C THR A 53 -4.59 -8.14 4.11
N LEU A 54 -5.64 -8.29 4.93
CA LEU A 54 -5.78 -9.39 5.89
C LEU A 54 -5.97 -10.71 5.14
N PHE A 55 -6.87 -10.76 4.16
CA PHE A 55 -7.11 -11.90 3.28
C PHE A 55 -5.84 -12.30 2.53
N TYR A 56 -5.10 -11.34 1.95
CA TYR A 56 -3.80 -11.63 1.31
C TYR A 56 -2.79 -12.22 2.31
N VAL A 57 -2.72 -11.67 3.52
CA VAL A 57 -1.79 -12.12 4.58
C VAL A 57 -2.18 -13.49 5.14
N GLU A 58 -3.47 -13.78 5.28
CA GLU A 58 -3.98 -15.10 5.56
C GLU A 58 -3.60 -16.06 4.43
N GLU A 59 -3.87 -15.72 3.16
CA GLU A 59 -3.55 -16.57 2.02
C GLU A 59 -2.06 -16.89 1.85
N LEU A 60 -1.12 -16.15 2.46
CA LEU A 60 0.30 -16.52 2.52
C LEU A 60 0.58 -17.84 3.28
N HIS A 61 -0.40 -18.43 3.99
CA HIS A 61 -0.27 -19.82 4.45
C HIS A 61 -0.42 -20.86 3.32
N LYS A 62 -0.97 -20.48 2.16
CA LYS A 62 -1.15 -21.37 0.99
C LYS A 62 0.11 -21.38 0.13
N GLU A 63 0.64 -22.56 -0.19
CA GLU A 63 1.92 -22.68 -0.90
C GLU A 63 1.91 -21.97 -2.26
N GLN A 64 0.87 -22.16 -3.07
CA GLN A 64 0.75 -21.52 -4.39
C GLN A 64 0.78 -19.98 -4.31
N VAL A 65 0.28 -19.40 -3.22
CA VAL A 65 0.30 -17.95 -2.99
C VAL A 65 1.68 -17.48 -2.58
N ARG A 66 2.38 -18.21 -1.69
CA ARG A 66 3.81 -17.98 -1.43
C ARG A 66 4.67 -18.09 -2.69
N VAL A 67 4.39 -19.05 -3.57
CA VAL A 67 5.14 -19.24 -4.83
C VAL A 67 4.98 -18.01 -5.72
N LYS A 68 3.74 -17.55 -5.94
CA LYS A 68 3.46 -16.31 -6.69
C LYS A 68 4.10 -15.09 -6.04
N HIS A 69 3.99 -14.94 -4.72
CA HIS A 69 4.55 -13.80 -3.99
C HIS A 69 6.08 -13.73 -4.10
N LEU A 70 6.80 -14.84 -3.85
CA LEU A 70 8.26 -14.87 -3.98
C LEU A 70 8.72 -14.77 -5.45
N GLN A 71 7.90 -15.19 -6.41
CA GLN A 71 8.12 -14.91 -7.83
C GLN A 71 7.92 -13.42 -8.17
N GLU A 72 7.02 -12.72 -7.49
CA GLU A 72 6.84 -11.26 -7.66
C GLU A 72 8.03 -10.49 -7.06
N LEU A 73 8.55 -10.90 -5.89
CA LEU A 73 9.81 -10.38 -5.34
C LEU A 73 10.98 -10.56 -6.34
N ALA A 74 11.07 -11.73 -6.97
CA ALA A 74 12.10 -12.01 -7.97
C ALA A 74 11.93 -11.19 -9.26
N LYS A 75 10.71 -11.13 -9.81
CA LYS A 75 10.34 -10.36 -11.01
C LYS A 75 10.74 -8.89 -10.90
N TYR A 76 10.56 -8.30 -9.73
CA TYR A 76 10.85 -6.89 -9.47
C TYR A 76 12.24 -6.65 -8.85
N GLN A 77 13.01 -7.70 -8.57
CA GLN A 77 14.29 -7.66 -7.86
C GLN A 77 14.20 -6.85 -6.56
N LEU A 78 13.20 -7.19 -5.75
CA LEU A 78 12.92 -6.51 -4.50
C LEU A 78 14.03 -6.77 -3.46
N PRO A 79 14.62 -5.72 -2.86
CA PRO A 79 15.60 -5.87 -1.80
C PRO A 79 15.11 -6.69 -0.61
N ILE A 80 15.84 -7.74 -0.27
CA ILE A 80 15.64 -8.54 0.94
C ILE A 80 16.89 -8.46 1.83
N LYS A 81 16.64 -8.44 3.13
CA LYS A 81 17.65 -8.41 4.20
C LYS A 81 17.76 -9.79 4.82
N ALA A 82 18.90 -10.45 4.66
CA ALA A 82 19.21 -11.72 5.31
C ALA A 82 19.93 -11.48 6.67
N LYS A 83 19.55 -12.27 7.68
CA LYS A 83 20.21 -12.38 8.99
C LYS A 83 20.62 -13.84 9.20
N ILE A 84 21.91 -14.07 9.45
CA ILE A 84 22.47 -15.40 9.69
C ILE A 84 22.58 -15.61 11.21
N PRO A 85 22.08 -16.72 11.79
CA PRO A 85 22.24 -16.98 13.22
C PRO A 85 23.71 -17.02 13.64
N GLY A 86 24.06 -16.31 14.72
CA GLY A 86 25.43 -16.16 15.18
C GLY A 86 26.26 -15.11 14.43
N ASP A 87 25.67 -14.37 13.50
CA ASP A 87 26.29 -13.26 12.79
C ASP A 87 25.54 -11.96 13.10
N GLU A 88 26.23 -10.96 13.66
CA GLU A 88 25.64 -9.64 13.93
C GLU A 88 25.45 -8.83 12.65
N ARG A 89 26.16 -9.20 11.57
CA ARG A 89 26.16 -8.48 10.30
C ARG A 89 24.84 -8.72 9.57
N SER A 90 24.37 -7.66 8.93
CA SER A 90 23.20 -7.69 8.06
C SER A 90 23.65 -7.87 6.62
N TYR A 91 23.02 -8.78 5.88
CA TYR A 91 23.30 -9.00 4.47
C TYR A 91 22.13 -8.54 3.62
N PHE A 92 22.40 -7.86 2.50
CA PHE A 92 21.38 -7.42 1.57
C PHE A 92 21.56 -8.12 0.22
N THR A 93 20.44 -8.47 -0.41
CA THR A 93 20.39 -9.27 -1.64
C THR A 93 19.00 -9.17 -2.29
N VAL A 94 18.74 -9.93 -3.35
CA VAL A 94 17.44 -10.08 -4.03
C VAL A 94 17.16 -11.56 -4.30
N ILE A 95 15.88 -11.93 -4.38
CA ILE A 95 15.51 -13.24 -4.96
C ILE A 95 15.77 -13.17 -6.47
N GLU A 96 16.44 -14.17 -7.02
CA GLU A 96 16.66 -14.30 -8.47
C GLU A 96 15.56 -15.15 -9.12
N LYS A 97 15.17 -16.26 -8.47
CA LYS A 97 14.14 -17.17 -8.99
C LYS A 97 13.54 -18.08 -7.91
N VAL A 98 12.27 -18.45 -8.09
CA VAL A 98 11.68 -19.64 -7.42
C VAL A 98 11.64 -20.78 -8.44
N VAL A 99 12.15 -21.95 -8.07
CA VAL A 99 12.22 -23.15 -8.94
C VAL A 99 11.56 -24.34 -8.25
N SER A 100 11.09 -25.33 -9.03
CA SER A 100 10.76 -26.66 -8.51
C SER A 100 11.86 -27.66 -8.87
N ILE A 101 12.26 -28.49 -7.91
CA ILE A 101 13.30 -29.51 -8.02
C ILE A 101 12.71 -30.80 -7.42
N LYS A 102 12.48 -31.81 -8.25
CA LYS A 102 11.86 -33.11 -7.85
C LYS A 102 10.52 -32.97 -7.11
N GLY A 103 9.75 -31.90 -7.40
CA GLY A 103 8.47 -31.59 -6.76
C GLY A 103 8.57 -30.61 -5.59
N GLU A 104 9.70 -30.50 -4.90
CA GLU A 104 9.91 -29.46 -3.88
C GLU A 104 10.20 -28.09 -4.54
N TYR A 105 9.68 -27.02 -3.97
CA TYR A 105 10.15 -25.68 -4.32
C TYR A 105 11.49 -25.32 -3.64
N ALA A 106 12.26 -24.45 -4.29
CA ALA A 106 13.48 -23.84 -3.76
C ALA A 106 13.57 -22.37 -4.20
N VAL A 107 14.24 -21.56 -3.38
CA VAL A 107 14.47 -20.12 -3.63
C VAL A 107 15.94 -19.92 -3.99
N LEU A 108 16.20 -19.35 -5.16
CA LEU A 108 17.52 -18.90 -5.59
C LEU A 108 17.64 -17.41 -5.25
N VAL A 109 18.69 -17.07 -4.52
CA VAL A 109 18.98 -15.73 -3.99
C VAL A 109 20.36 -15.33 -4.50
N LYS A 110 20.54 -14.07 -4.92
CA LYS A 110 21.85 -13.57 -5.38
C LYS A 110 22.89 -13.72 -4.25
N GLU A 111 24.12 -14.06 -4.59
CA GLU A 111 25.24 -14.05 -3.63
C GLU A 111 25.31 -12.70 -2.88
N PHE A 112 25.52 -12.77 -1.55
CA PHE A 112 25.54 -11.58 -0.70
C PHE A 112 26.82 -10.78 -0.98
N GLU A 113 26.71 -9.47 -1.17
CA GLU A 113 27.81 -8.66 -1.69
C GLU A 113 28.99 -8.51 -0.73
N ASN A 114 28.75 -8.67 0.58
CA ASN A 114 29.79 -8.77 1.60
C ASN A 114 30.19 -10.26 1.81
N PRO A 115 31.38 -10.71 1.34
CA PRO A 115 31.74 -12.13 1.25
C PRO A 115 31.97 -12.81 2.61
N LYS A 116 32.05 -12.04 3.71
CA LYS A 116 32.25 -12.56 5.08
C LYS A 116 31.11 -13.50 5.52
N TYR A 117 29.96 -13.48 4.83
CA TYR A 117 28.86 -14.45 5.04
C TYR A 117 29.33 -15.92 4.94
N LYS A 118 30.42 -16.20 4.21
CA LYS A 118 30.98 -17.54 4.02
C LYS A 118 31.57 -18.14 5.31
N GLU A 119 31.82 -17.32 6.32
CA GLU A 119 32.27 -17.73 7.67
C GLU A 119 31.12 -18.42 8.44
N SER A 120 29.92 -17.86 8.34
CA SER A 120 28.73 -18.19 9.14
C SER A 120 27.68 -19.03 8.40
N LEU A 121 27.57 -18.90 7.08
CA LEU A 121 26.56 -19.61 6.27
C LEU A 121 27.02 -21.02 5.87
N LYS A 122 26.53 -22.04 6.56
CA LYS A 122 26.83 -23.46 6.30
C LYS A 122 25.58 -24.22 5.86
N PRO A 123 25.66 -25.25 5.00
CA PRO A 123 24.48 -26.04 4.60
C PRO A 123 23.73 -26.56 5.82
N GLY A 124 22.42 -26.32 5.87
CA GLY A 124 21.59 -26.59 7.05
C GLY A 124 21.29 -25.38 7.93
N THR A 125 22.08 -24.29 7.87
CA THR A 125 21.79 -23.03 8.56
C THR A 125 20.44 -22.48 8.09
N VAL A 126 19.57 -22.13 9.05
CA VAL A 126 18.31 -21.42 8.79
C VAL A 126 18.59 -19.92 8.82
N VAL A 127 18.36 -19.24 7.70
CA VAL A 127 18.55 -17.78 7.56
C VAL A 127 17.18 -17.11 7.62
N SER A 128 17.08 -16.02 8.37
CA SER A 128 15.87 -15.22 8.45
C SER A 128 15.96 -14.07 7.45
N PHE A 129 14.94 -13.94 6.61
CA PHE A 129 14.84 -12.91 5.58
C PHE A 129 13.76 -11.90 5.98
N GLU A 130 14.08 -10.61 5.89
CA GLU A 130 13.17 -9.48 6.11
C GLU A 130 13.08 -8.63 4.84
N TYR A 131 11.89 -8.20 4.44
CA TYR A 131 11.72 -7.33 3.27
C TYR A 131 10.50 -6.43 3.44
N SER A 132 10.26 -5.54 2.48
CA SER A 132 9.11 -4.64 2.52
C SER A 132 8.61 -4.36 1.12
N ASP A 133 7.31 -4.59 0.93
CA ASP A 133 6.61 -4.44 -0.33
C ASP A 133 5.55 -3.31 -0.24
N THR A 134 4.58 -3.35 -1.15
CA THR A 134 3.44 -2.44 -1.22
C THR A 134 2.39 -2.73 -0.13
N ALA A 135 2.29 -3.96 0.37
CA ALA A 135 1.33 -4.41 1.38
C ALA A 135 1.90 -4.40 2.82
N GLY A 136 3.20 -4.12 3.01
CA GLY A 136 3.78 -3.84 4.32
C GLY A 136 5.21 -4.38 4.49
N LYS A 137 5.46 -4.92 5.69
CA LYS A 137 6.74 -5.55 6.07
C LYS A 137 6.54 -7.03 6.30
N TYR A 138 7.45 -7.84 5.80
CA TYR A 138 7.33 -9.29 5.82
C TYR A 138 8.64 -9.97 6.19
N SER A 139 8.55 -11.21 6.64
CA SER A 139 9.68 -12.10 6.82
C SER A 139 9.37 -13.56 6.56
N PHE A 140 10.40 -14.33 6.22
CA PHE A 140 10.36 -15.79 6.25
C PHE A 140 11.72 -16.35 6.65
N ASP A 141 11.71 -17.54 7.21
CA ASP A 141 12.93 -18.30 7.49
C ASP A 141 13.10 -19.38 6.41
N ALA A 142 14.32 -19.54 5.90
CA ALA A 142 14.64 -20.54 4.90
C ALA A 142 16.00 -21.21 5.17
N ARG A 143 16.06 -22.53 4.98
CA ARG A 143 17.27 -23.33 5.21
C ARG A 143 18.19 -23.27 4.00
N TYR A 144 19.43 -22.86 4.19
CA TYR A 144 20.45 -22.89 3.14
C TYR A 144 20.75 -24.32 2.71
N LYS A 145 20.55 -24.62 1.42
CA LYS A 145 20.80 -25.92 0.78
C LYS A 145 22.16 -25.99 0.06
N GLY A 146 22.78 -24.86 -0.28
CA GLY A 146 24.10 -24.80 -0.95
C GLY A 146 24.16 -23.72 -2.04
N VAL A 147 25.15 -23.81 -2.94
CA VAL A 147 25.31 -22.89 -4.09
C VAL A 147 24.92 -23.60 -5.39
N TYR A 148 24.28 -22.88 -6.31
CA TYR A 148 24.08 -23.30 -7.70
C TYR A 148 24.55 -22.18 -8.64
N LYS A 149 25.64 -22.41 -9.38
CA LYS A 149 26.35 -21.37 -10.15
C LYS A 149 26.78 -20.22 -9.22
N THR A 150 26.18 -19.04 -9.36
CA THR A 150 26.38 -17.85 -8.52
C THR A 150 25.22 -17.59 -7.56
N SER A 151 24.19 -18.45 -7.57
CA SER A 151 22.99 -18.31 -6.74
C SER A 151 23.13 -19.10 -5.45
N LEU A 152 22.80 -18.49 -4.31
CA LEU A 152 22.60 -19.18 -3.05
C LEU A 152 21.22 -19.84 -3.06
N VAL A 153 21.20 -21.15 -2.80
CA VAL A 153 19.97 -21.97 -2.83
C VAL A 153 19.45 -22.16 -1.42
N PHE A 154 18.19 -21.79 -1.21
CA PHE A 154 17.46 -21.96 0.04
C PHE A 154 16.24 -22.87 -0.16
N SER A 155 15.80 -23.54 0.91
CA SER A 155 14.50 -24.22 0.93
C SER A 155 13.37 -23.23 0.66
N PHE A 156 12.27 -23.70 0.09
CA PHE A 156 11.04 -22.91 0.12
C PHE A 156 10.59 -22.67 1.57
N PRO A 157 10.12 -21.46 1.94
CA PRO A 157 9.67 -21.19 3.29
C PRO A 157 8.30 -21.81 3.58
N GLN A 158 8.16 -22.40 4.76
CA GLN A 158 6.89 -23.00 5.21
C GLN A 158 5.79 -21.96 5.49
N LYS A 159 6.19 -20.74 5.89
CA LYS A 159 5.32 -19.59 6.16
C LYS A 159 6.00 -18.29 5.73
N ILE A 160 5.21 -17.28 5.42
CA ILE A 160 5.63 -15.87 5.33
C ILE A 160 4.81 -15.12 6.36
N GLU A 161 5.46 -14.33 7.21
CA GLU A 161 4.83 -13.60 8.32
C GLU A 161 4.86 -12.10 8.05
N ARG A 162 3.76 -11.40 8.32
CA ARG A 162 3.71 -9.93 8.28
C ARG A 162 4.22 -9.38 9.61
N LYS A 163 5.24 -8.52 9.58
CA LYS A 163 5.72 -7.81 10.77
C LYS A 163 4.85 -6.56 11.03
N SER A 164 4.62 -6.25 12.30
CA SER A 164 3.88 -5.04 12.71
C SER A 164 4.59 -3.76 12.24
N GLY A 165 3.83 -2.83 11.68
CA GLY A 165 4.36 -1.60 11.08
C GLY A 165 3.32 -0.84 10.26
N ARG A 166 3.72 0.26 9.62
CA ARG A 166 2.87 1.00 8.67
C ARG A 166 2.41 0.08 7.52
N SER A 167 1.20 0.30 7.05
CA SER A 167 0.45 -0.56 6.11
C SER A 167 1.10 -0.80 4.74
N ALA A 168 2.12 -0.02 4.39
CA ALA A 168 2.89 -0.13 3.16
C ALA A 168 4.25 0.56 3.38
N TYR A 169 5.34 0.07 2.77
CA TYR A 169 6.62 0.80 2.81
C TYR A 169 6.61 1.96 1.81
N ARG A 170 7.18 3.11 2.19
CA ARG A 170 7.35 4.29 1.33
C ARG A 170 8.84 4.56 1.15
N VAL A 171 9.25 4.84 -0.08
CA VAL A 171 10.60 5.35 -0.37
C VAL A 171 10.65 6.85 -0.12
N LYS A 172 11.84 7.36 0.24
CA LYS A 172 12.09 8.81 0.15
C LYS A 172 12.51 9.19 -1.27
N VAL A 173 12.03 10.36 -1.70
CA VAL A 173 12.46 10.98 -2.96
C VAL A 173 13.96 11.33 -2.87
N ASP A 174 14.67 11.33 -4.00
CA ASP A 174 16.08 11.70 -3.98
C ASP A 174 16.24 13.23 -3.77
N PRO A 175 17.08 13.68 -2.82
CA PRO A 175 17.35 15.11 -2.65
C PRO A 175 17.92 15.79 -3.89
N ASN A 176 18.62 15.05 -4.76
CA ASN A 176 19.21 15.56 -5.99
C ASN A 176 18.23 15.54 -7.18
N GLU A 177 17.22 14.66 -7.13
CA GLU A 177 16.15 14.53 -8.13
C GLU A 177 14.76 14.85 -7.53
N PRO A 178 14.54 16.08 -7.01
CA PRO A 178 13.28 16.42 -6.36
C PRO A 178 12.11 16.32 -7.35
N ILE A 179 11.03 15.68 -6.91
CA ILE A 179 9.75 15.59 -7.61
C ILE A 179 8.89 16.74 -7.13
N ASP A 180 8.78 17.79 -7.95
CA ASP A 180 7.81 18.85 -7.79
C ASP A 180 6.40 18.34 -8.19
N VAL A 181 5.38 18.77 -7.45
CA VAL A 181 3.98 18.30 -7.59
C VAL A 181 3.01 19.47 -7.51
N ILE A 182 1.98 19.44 -8.36
CA ILE A 182 0.84 20.35 -8.30
C ILE A 182 -0.28 19.64 -7.52
N ILE A 183 -0.83 20.32 -6.52
CA ILE A 183 -2.00 19.88 -5.76
C ILE A 183 -3.15 20.88 -5.99
N GLU A 184 -4.32 20.37 -6.37
CA GLU A 184 -5.55 21.15 -6.57
C GLU A 184 -6.55 20.82 -5.46
N LEU A 185 -6.97 21.83 -4.71
CA LEU A 185 -8.03 21.71 -3.69
C LEU A 185 -9.43 21.77 -4.34
N LYS A 186 -10.49 21.46 -3.57
CA LYS A 186 -11.87 21.40 -4.10
C LYS A 186 -12.34 22.67 -4.80
N ASP A 187 -11.85 23.84 -4.37
CA ASP A 187 -12.21 25.15 -4.92
C ASP A 187 -11.41 25.51 -6.19
N GLY A 188 -10.71 24.55 -6.80
CA GLY A 188 -9.86 24.76 -7.99
C GLY A 188 -8.53 25.47 -7.72
N ILE A 189 -8.24 25.80 -6.46
CA ILE A 189 -7.01 26.47 -6.05
C ILE A 189 -5.84 25.49 -6.14
N THR A 190 -4.89 25.78 -7.03
CA THR A 190 -3.66 24.99 -7.21
C THR A 190 -2.51 25.53 -6.37
N PHE A 191 -1.76 24.64 -5.72
CA PHE A 191 -0.50 24.95 -5.05
C PHE A 191 0.63 24.07 -5.60
N GLN A 192 1.87 24.57 -5.54
CA GLN A 192 3.06 23.79 -5.86
C GLN A 192 3.73 23.29 -4.58
N GLY A 193 4.05 22.01 -4.52
CA GLY A 193 4.78 21.35 -3.45
C GLY A 193 5.84 20.39 -3.97
N ARG A 194 6.40 19.59 -3.07
CA ARG A 194 7.35 18.51 -3.39
C ARG A 194 6.97 17.21 -2.71
N ILE A 195 7.13 16.10 -3.41
CA ILE A 195 6.97 14.77 -2.81
C ILE A 195 8.18 14.49 -1.90
N PHE A 196 7.90 14.12 -0.65
CA PHE A 196 8.87 13.75 0.38
C PHE A 196 9.03 12.23 0.45
N ASP A 197 7.90 11.51 0.53
CA ASP A 197 7.84 10.04 0.46
C ASP A 197 6.67 9.57 -0.42
N ILE A 198 6.78 8.38 -1.00
CA ILE A 198 5.73 7.83 -1.90
C ILE A 198 5.69 6.30 -1.89
N ASN A 199 4.51 5.76 -2.15
CA ASN A 199 4.27 4.41 -2.68
C ASN A 199 2.97 4.40 -3.53
N GLU A 200 2.58 3.22 -4.02
CA GLU A 200 1.42 3.01 -4.90
C GLU A 200 0.05 3.40 -4.30
N TYR A 201 -0.03 3.68 -3.00
CA TYR A 201 -1.27 4.00 -2.29
C TYR A 201 -1.27 5.41 -1.69
N GLY A 202 -0.18 6.17 -1.81
CA GLY A 202 -0.16 7.55 -1.35
C GLY A 202 1.24 8.17 -1.26
N ALA A 203 1.25 9.49 -1.04
CA ALA A 203 2.45 10.30 -0.92
C ALA A 203 2.46 11.11 0.39
N GLY A 204 3.65 11.49 0.84
CA GLY A 204 3.87 12.63 1.72
C GLY A 204 4.33 13.80 0.87
N ILE A 205 3.67 14.96 0.99
CA ILE A 205 3.96 16.17 0.19
C ILE A 205 4.26 17.34 1.14
N ASP A 206 5.38 18.02 0.91
CA ASP A 206 5.70 19.30 1.55
C ASP A 206 5.23 20.44 0.65
N VAL A 207 4.34 21.30 1.15
CA VAL A 207 3.67 22.33 0.35
C VAL A 207 3.49 23.64 1.14
N GLU A 208 3.58 24.77 0.44
CA GLU A 208 3.41 26.11 1.02
C GLU A 208 1.92 26.52 1.03
N ILE A 209 1.12 25.81 1.83
CA ILE A 209 -0.29 26.15 2.10
C ILE A 209 -0.45 26.48 3.59
N PRO A 210 -1.10 27.60 3.96
CA PRO A 210 -1.56 27.84 5.32
C PRO A 210 -2.47 26.69 5.81
N LYS A 211 -2.19 26.14 7.01
CA LYS A 211 -2.88 24.93 7.51
C LYS A 211 -4.39 25.10 7.67
N ASP A 212 -4.85 26.33 7.93
CA ASP A 212 -6.25 26.74 7.99
C ASP A 212 -7.02 26.55 6.67
N LYS A 213 -6.30 26.54 5.53
CA LYS A 213 -6.87 26.33 4.19
C LYS A 213 -6.95 24.86 3.76
N VAL A 214 -6.55 23.91 4.61
CA VAL A 214 -6.48 22.49 4.25
C VAL A 214 -7.19 21.64 5.30
N LYS A 215 -8.11 20.76 4.87
CA LYS A 215 -8.90 19.93 5.80
C LYS A 215 -8.49 18.46 5.74
N MET A 216 -8.55 17.80 6.89
CA MET A 216 -8.51 16.34 6.96
C MET A 216 -9.72 15.77 6.21
N LEU A 217 -9.51 14.68 5.47
CA LEU A 217 -10.51 14.06 4.58
C LEU A 217 -10.97 14.97 3.42
N GLU A 218 -10.17 15.96 3.07
CA GLU A 218 -10.36 16.72 1.84
C GLU A 218 -9.86 15.92 0.63
N LEU A 219 -10.69 15.83 -0.41
CA LEU A 219 -10.31 15.27 -1.70
C LEU A 219 -9.59 16.31 -2.54
N VAL A 220 -8.44 15.93 -3.08
CA VAL A 220 -7.55 16.78 -3.88
C VAL A 220 -7.14 16.07 -5.16
N LYS A 221 -6.82 16.83 -6.21
CA LYS A 221 -6.15 16.28 -7.41
C LYS A 221 -4.64 16.51 -7.31
N LEU A 222 -3.87 15.60 -7.89
CA LEU A 222 -2.41 15.60 -7.90
C LEU A 222 -1.90 15.37 -9.31
N ALA A 223 -0.95 16.20 -9.73
CA ALA A 223 -0.20 16.04 -10.98
C ALA A 223 1.31 16.20 -10.71
N PHE A 224 2.08 15.18 -11.05
CA PHE A 224 3.55 15.17 -10.87
C PHE A 224 4.23 14.31 -11.94
N ARG A 225 5.57 14.25 -11.91
CA ARG A 225 6.36 13.39 -12.80
C ARG A 225 7.34 12.53 -12.01
N VAL A 226 7.55 11.29 -12.43
CA VAL A 226 8.51 10.36 -11.82
C VAL A 226 9.45 9.74 -12.87
N PRO A 227 10.75 9.56 -12.55
CA PRO A 227 11.60 8.71 -13.37
C PRO A 227 11.19 7.24 -13.19
N THR A 228 11.04 6.51 -14.29
CA THR A 228 10.82 5.06 -14.30
C THR A 228 12.12 4.26 -14.49
N LYS A 229 13.24 4.94 -14.80
CA LYS A 229 14.57 4.36 -15.01
C LYS A 229 15.68 5.26 -14.47
N GLU A 230 16.79 4.64 -14.05
CA GLU A 230 17.95 5.36 -13.52
C GLU A 230 18.54 6.31 -14.59
N GLY A 231 18.80 7.56 -14.25
CA GLY A 231 19.43 8.55 -15.14
C GLY A 231 18.53 9.17 -16.22
N GLN A 232 17.21 8.96 -16.18
CA GLN A 232 16.27 9.66 -17.07
C GLN A 232 16.26 11.17 -16.86
N LYS A 233 16.23 11.93 -17.96
CA LYS A 233 16.13 13.40 -17.91
C LYS A 233 14.72 13.82 -17.51
N LYS A 234 14.55 14.94 -16.80
CA LYS A 234 13.25 15.42 -16.28
C LYS A 234 12.11 15.60 -17.31
N HIS A 235 12.41 15.66 -18.61
CA HIS A 235 11.40 15.70 -19.68
C HIS A 235 10.96 14.31 -20.17
N GLU A 236 11.73 13.26 -19.87
CA GLU A 236 11.46 11.84 -20.16
C GLU A 236 10.70 11.16 -19.01
N TRP A 237 10.58 11.83 -17.86
CA TRP A 237 9.88 11.34 -16.67
C TRP A 237 8.38 11.14 -16.95
N ALA A 238 7.85 10.00 -16.53
CA ALA A 238 6.44 9.67 -16.71
C ALA A 238 5.55 10.64 -15.93
N MET A 239 4.53 11.18 -16.58
CA MET A 239 3.47 11.94 -15.92
C MET A 239 2.66 10.99 -15.04
N VAL A 240 2.22 11.48 -13.87
CA VAL A 240 1.33 10.79 -12.96
C VAL A 240 0.17 11.71 -12.60
N SER A 241 -1.06 11.24 -12.82
CA SER A 241 -2.29 11.93 -12.42
C SER A 241 -3.08 11.09 -11.41
N ALA A 242 -3.49 11.69 -10.30
CA ALA A 242 -4.29 10.99 -9.28
C ALA A 242 -5.29 11.93 -8.59
N LYS A 243 -6.36 11.37 -8.05
CA LYS A 243 -7.09 11.98 -6.92
C LYS A 243 -6.68 11.27 -5.63
N GLY A 244 -6.67 12.01 -4.54
CA GLY A 244 -6.41 11.46 -3.22
C GLY A 244 -7.11 12.21 -2.11
N GLU A 245 -7.05 11.63 -0.92
CA GLU A 245 -7.66 12.15 0.30
C GLU A 245 -6.57 12.51 1.33
N ILE A 246 -6.71 13.68 1.97
CA ILE A 246 -5.76 14.14 2.99
C ILE A 246 -5.97 13.37 4.30
N ARG A 247 -5.04 12.46 4.60
CA ARG A 247 -5.04 11.59 5.79
C ARG A 247 -4.07 12.03 6.90
N PHE A 248 -3.27 13.06 6.67
CA PHE A 248 -2.40 13.67 7.67
C PHE A 248 -2.10 15.14 7.30
N ILE A 249 -2.04 16.01 8.30
CA ILE A 249 -1.54 17.39 8.21
C ILE A 249 -0.56 17.60 9.37
N GLY A 250 0.64 18.11 9.07
CA GLY A 250 1.65 18.40 10.07
C GLY A 250 2.69 19.41 9.58
N ASP A 251 3.78 19.55 10.33
CA ASP A 251 4.91 20.41 9.98
C ASP A 251 6.01 19.63 9.25
N SER A 252 6.63 20.26 8.27
CA SER A 252 7.90 19.83 7.71
C SER A 252 9.07 20.52 8.43
N GLU A 253 10.25 19.91 8.36
CA GLU A 253 11.52 20.47 8.87
C GLU A 253 11.85 21.85 8.26
N GLN A 254 11.24 22.20 7.12
CA GLN A 254 11.41 23.48 6.41
C GLN A 254 10.29 24.50 6.71
N LYS A 255 9.51 24.31 7.79
CA LYS A 255 8.32 25.13 8.14
C LYS A 255 7.22 25.14 7.06
N LYS A 256 7.20 24.15 6.17
CA LYS A 256 6.12 23.94 5.19
C LYS A 256 5.03 23.05 5.79
N THR A 257 3.82 23.11 5.26
CA THR A 257 2.77 22.16 5.63
C THR A 257 3.05 20.82 4.98
N ARG A 258 3.19 19.77 5.80
CA ARG A 258 3.37 18.39 5.34
C ARG A 258 2.01 17.69 5.30
N LEU A 259 1.57 17.33 4.09
CA LEU A 259 0.33 16.60 3.83
C LEU A 259 0.66 15.13 3.58
N GLY A 260 0.01 14.22 4.31
CA GLY A 260 -0.01 12.80 3.97
C GLY A 260 -1.30 12.48 3.22
N ILE A 261 -1.17 12.08 1.95
CA ILE A 261 -2.30 11.82 1.06
C ILE A 261 -2.36 10.32 0.76
N GLN A 262 -3.58 9.78 0.68
CA GLN A 262 -3.90 8.44 0.23
C GLN A 262 -4.57 8.53 -1.15
N PHE A 263 -4.12 7.78 -2.14
CA PHE A 263 -4.72 7.83 -3.49
C PHE A 263 -6.06 7.08 -3.49
N THR A 264 -7.11 7.76 -3.95
CA THR A 264 -8.48 7.23 -4.06
C THR A 264 -8.85 6.89 -5.50
N GLU A 265 -8.32 7.64 -6.47
CA GLU A 265 -8.42 7.36 -7.90
C GLU A 265 -7.06 7.54 -8.57
N ILE A 266 -6.55 6.52 -9.25
CA ILE A 266 -5.30 6.55 -10.00
C ILE A 266 -5.36 5.44 -11.07
N SER A 267 -4.85 5.68 -12.28
CA SER A 267 -4.85 4.66 -13.34
C SER A 267 -3.83 3.55 -13.02
N ASP A 268 -3.99 2.37 -13.62
CA ASP A 268 -3.03 1.27 -13.42
C ASP A 268 -1.67 1.55 -14.05
N ASP A 269 -1.61 2.31 -15.15
CA ASP A 269 -0.34 2.77 -15.73
C ASP A 269 0.34 3.82 -14.83
N ASP A 270 -0.41 4.75 -14.24
CA ASP A 270 0.11 5.71 -13.26
C ASP A 270 0.63 5.00 -12.00
N ARG A 271 -0.14 4.03 -11.48
CA ARG A 271 0.25 3.18 -10.34
C ARG A 271 1.50 2.37 -10.65
N LYS A 272 1.62 1.84 -11.87
CA LYS A 272 2.81 1.16 -12.38
C LYS A 272 4.02 2.10 -12.53
N ASN A 273 3.84 3.34 -12.98
CA ASN A 273 4.90 4.35 -13.02
C ASN A 273 5.43 4.64 -11.60
N ILE A 274 4.54 4.76 -10.62
CA ILE A 274 4.92 4.85 -9.19
C ILE A 274 5.63 3.59 -8.71
N ARG A 275 5.16 2.38 -9.08
CA ARG A 275 5.81 1.09 -8.74
C ARG A 275 7.25 1.04 -9.28
N GLU A 276 7.46 1.40 -10.53
CA GLU A 276 8.77 1.41 -11.18
C GLU A 276 9.73 2.40 -10.50
N TYR A 277 9.26 3.61 -10.17
CA TYR A 277 10.02 4.59 -9.37
C TYR A 277 10.36 4.07 -7.96
N TRP A 278 9.37 3.51 -7.25
CA TRP A 278 9.51 3.01 -5.89
C TRP A 278 10.49 1.82 -5.82
N LEU A 279 10.46 0.91 -6.80
CA LEU A 279 11.45 -0.16 -6.97
C LEU A 279 12.85 0.37 -7.27
N MET A 280 12.96 1.38 -8.14
CA MET A 280 14.23 2.03 -8.45
C MET A 280 14.86 2.64 -7.19
N ARG A 281 14.09 3.44 -6.45
CA ARG A 281 14.54 4.07 -5.19
C ARG A 281 14.91 3.05 -4.12
N GLN A 282 14.16 1.96 -3.96
CA GLN A 282 14.54 0.88 -3.04
C GLN A 282 15.91 0.26 -3.40
N ARG A 283 16.18 0.00 -4.69
CA ARG A 283 17.48 -0.55 -5.14
C ARG A 283 18.63 0.45 -4.98
N GLN A 284 18.38 1.75 -5.17
CA GLN A 284 19.36 2.82 -4.93
C GLN A 284 19.67 2.99 -3.44
N GLU A 285 18.64 2.98 -2.57
CA GLU A 285 18.83 2.93 -1.12
C GLU A 285 19.59 1.66 -0.67
N LEU A 286 19.48 0.55 -1.39
CA LEU A 286 20.20 -0.69 -1.09
C LEU A 286 21.69 -0.57 -1.44
N ARG A 287 22.02 -0.18 -2.67
CA ARG A 287 23.41 0.04 -3.13
C ARG A 287 24.13 0.97 -2.17
N ARG A 288 23.51 2.12 -1.83
CA ARG A 288 24.08 3.08 -0.89
C ARG A 288 24.33 2.49 0.50
N LYS A 289 23.43 1.65 1.04
CA LYS A 289 23.69 1.01 2.36
C LYS A 289 24.87 0.05 2.29
N LEU A 290 24.96 -0.72 1.20
CA LEU A 290 26.08 -1.64 0.97
C LEU A 290 27.42 -0.91 0.79
N GLU A 291 27.45 0.22 0.07
CA GLU A 291 28.62 1.10 -0.10
C GLU A 291 29.11 1.77 1.21
N TYR A 292 28.25 1.90 2.22
CA TYR A 292 28.60 2.48 3.54
C TYR A 292 28.84 1.41 4.62
N GLU A 293 28.55 0.13 4.35
CA GLU A 293 28.73 -1.01 5.27
C GLU A 293 29.89 -1.97 4.85
N SER A 294 30.65 -1.60 3.79
CA SER A 294 31.76 -2.37 3.21
C SER A 294 33.14 -1.95 3.71
#